data_AF-A0A133USU2-F1
#
_entry.id   AF-A0A133USU2-F1
#
_cell.length_a   1.000
_cell.length_b   1.000
_cell.length_c   1.000
_cell.angle_alpha   90.00
_cell.angle_beta   90.00
_cell.angle_gamma   90.00
#
_symmetry.space_group_name_H-M   'P 1'
#
loop_
_entity.id
_entity.type
_entity.pdbx_description
1 polymer ?
#
loop_
_entity_poly.entity_id
_entity_poly.type
_entity_poly.pdbx_seq_one_letter_code
_entity_poly.pdbx_strand_id
1 'polypeptide(L)'
;MGEDERKGVRIEFLSKRTLAESDFEEKLDLIIDNVKKENILVLEESLRSGEKKELIKRTMEEVGEDFPGIEFSGFDSDASFLERVVNTLLGKEEREGLLVVGPSPIMEKIREERDSISLLAKLE
;
A
#
# COMPACT_ATOMS: atom_id res chain seq x y z
N MET A 1 26.19 11.31 -22.63
CA MET A 1 24.85 10.79 -22.98
C MET A 1 25.01 9.30 -23.23
N GLY A 2 24.25 8.48 -22.50
CA GLY A 2 24.23 7.03 -22.73
C GLY A 2 24.45 6.27 -21.44
N GLU A 3 23.36 6.02 -20.72
CA GLU A 3 22.95 4.69 -20.23
C GLU A 3 21.70 4.96 -19.39
N ASP A 4 20.56 4.82 -20.04
CA ASP A 4 19.27 4.59 -19.41
C ASP A 4 19.41 3.25 -18.67
N GLU A 5 20.03 3.28 -17.48
CA GLU A 5 19.97 2.20 -16.51
C GLU A 5 18.49 2.01 -16.22
N ARG A 6 17.87 1.08 -16.92
CA ARG A 6 16.47 0.69 -16.74
C ARG A 6 16.31 0.18 -15.32
N LYS A 7 16.11 1.10 -14.37
CA LYS A 7 15.69 0.83 -13.01
C LYS A 7 14.30 0.23 -13.11
N GLY A 8 14.23 -1.09 -13.06
CA GLY A 8 12.97 -1.80 -12.92
C GLY A 8 12.27 -1.34 -11.64
N VAL A 9 10.94 -1.33 -11.66
CA VAL A 9 10.15 -1.07 -10.46
C VAL A 9 10.06 -2.38 -9.68
N ARG A 10 10.51 -2.38 -8.41
CA ARG A 10 10.33 -3.52 -7.52
C ARG A 10 8.92 -3.47 -6.94
N ILE A 11 8.23 -4.60 -7.02
CA ILE A 11 6.92 -4.81 -6.40
C ILE A 11 7.08 -5.90 -5.35
N GLU A 12 6.65 -5.64 -4.13
CA GLU A 12 6.77 -6.56 -3.01
C GLU A 12 5.40 -6.87 -2.40
N PHE A 13 5.11 -8.15 -2.22
CA PHE A 13 3.83 -8.65 -1.73
C PHE A 13 3.97 -9.07 -0.27
N LEU A 14 3.14 -8.52 0.60
CA LEU A 14 3.15 -8.77 2.03
C LEU A 14 1.82 -9.42 2.44
N SER A 15 1.94 -10.67 2.89
CA SER A 15 0.78 -11.45 3.32
C SER A 15 0.19 -10.93 4.63
N LYS A 16 -1.10 -11.20 4.85
CA LYS A 16 -1.80 -10.87 6.11
C LYS A 16 -1.07 -11.43 7.33
N ARG A 17 -0.49 -12.62 7.20
CA ARG A 17 0.29 -13.24 8.28
C ARG A 17 1.54 -12.43 8.64
N THR A 18 2.30 -12.01 7.64
CA THR A 18 3.49 -11.17 7.84
C THR A 18 3.11 -9.84 8.49
N LEU A 19 2.01 -9.23 8.05
CA LEU A 19 1.54 -7.96 8.58
C LEU A 19 0.94 -8.09 9.98
N ALA A 20 0.36 -9.24 10.34
CA ALA A 20 -0.20 -9.48 11.66
C ALA A 20 0.87 -9.65 12.76
N GLU A 21 2.12 -9.93 12.38
CA GLU A 21 3.26 -10.03 13.30
C GLU A 21 3.81 -8.65 13.69
N SER A 22 3.46 -7.60 12.96
CA SER A 22 3.90 -6.22 13.19
C SER A 22 2.83 -5.37 13.86
N ASP A 23 3.26 -4.50 14.77
CA ASP A 23 2.37 -3.46 15.27
C ASP A 23 2.13 -2.35 14.23
N PHE A 24 1.27 -1.38 14.54
CA PHE A 24 0.92 -0.33 13.59
C PHE A 24 2.12 0.55 13.21
N GLU A 25 2.99 0.90 14.15
CA GLU A 25 4.16 1.75 13.88
C GLU A 25 5.20 1.00 13.05
N GLU A 26 5.43 -0.27 13.35
CA GLU A 26 6.32 -1.13 12.56
C GLU A 26 5.81 -1.30 11.12
N LYS A 27 4.49 -1.39 10.91
CA LYS A 27 3.89 -1.38 9.57
C LYS A 27 4.13 -0.06 8.85
N LEU A 28 3.95 1.08 9.53
CA LEU A 28 4.21 2.39 8.94
C LEU A 28 5.68 2.52 8.50
N ASP A 29 6.60 2.16 9.39
CA ASP A 29 8.05 2.20 9.13
C ASP A 29 8.40 1.35 7.91
N LEU A 30 7.89 0.12 7.86
CA LEU A 30 8.10 -0.79 6.74
C LEU A 30 7.61 -0.18 5.42
N ILE A 31 6.43 0.45 5.42
CA ILE A 31 5.87 1.05 4.20
C ILE A 31 6.70 2.27 3.78
N ILE A 32 7.00 3.17 4.70
CA ILE A 32 7.79 4.38 4.44
C ILE A 32 9.17 4.01 3.90
N ASP A 33 9.85 3.03 4.49
CA ASP A 33 11.17 2.58 4.06
C ASP A 33 11.19 1.97 2.65
N ASN A 34 10.08 1.38 2.21
CA ASN A 34 9.93 0.86 0.86
C ASN A 34 9.60 1.97 -0.13
N VAL A 35 8.70 2.88 0.23
CA VAL A 35 8.34 4.04 -0.59
C VAL A 35 9.56 4.94 -0.83
N LYS A 36 10.41 5.17 0.18
CA LYS A 36 11.71 5.86 0.07
C LYS A 36 12.64 5.24 -0.97
N LYS A 37 12.51 3.94 -1.23
CA LYS A 37 13.33 3.17 -2.18
C LYS A 37 12.67 3.01 -3.56
N GLU A 38 11.60 3.77 -3.82
CA GLU A 38 10.81 3.69 -5.05
C GLU A 38 10.14 2.32 -5.28
N ASN A 39 9.91 1.55 -4.21
CA ASN A 39 9.21 0.26 -4.29
C ASN A 39 7.69 0.46 -4.27
N ILE A 40 6.96 -0.45 -4.92
CA ILE A 40 5.53 -0.65 -4.73
C ILE A 40 5.33 -1.79 -3.73
N LEU A 41 4.48 -1.58 -2.73
CA LEU A 41 4.03 -2.62 -1.81
C LEU A 41 2.60 -3.06 -2.15
N VAL A 42 2.34 -4.36 -2.04
CA VAL A 42 1.01 -4.96 -2.12
C VAL A 42 0.74 -5.68 -0.80
N LEU A 43 -0.18 -5.13 0.00
CA LEU A 43 -0.55 -5.63 1.32
C LEU A 43 -1.83 -6.45 1.19
N GLU A 44 -1.84 -7.69 1.70
CA GLU A 44 -3.04 -8.51 1.89
C GLU A 44 -3.80 -8.10 3.17
N GLU A 45 -3.87 -6.80 3.42
CA GLU A 45 -4.57 -6.18 4.54
C GLU A 45 -4.91 -4.74 4.10
N SER A 46 -6.14 -4.27 4.39
CA SER A 46 -6.47 -2.86 4.15
C SER A 46 -6.04 -1.96 5.33
N LEU A 47 -5.88 -0.67 5.05
CA LEU A 47 -5.65 0.35 6.09
C LEU A 47 -6.89 1.20 6.29
N ARG A 48 -7.25 1.45 7.55
CA ARG A 48 -8.32 2.37 7.93
C ARG A 48 -8.01 3.78 7.43
N SER A 49 -9.04 4.60 7.23
CA SER A 49 -8.86 5.99 6.78
C SER A 49 -7.98 6.83 7.72
N GLY A 50 -7.99 6.55 9.02
CA GLY A 50 -7.08 7.20 9.98
C GLY A 50 -5.62 6.76 9.81
N GLU A 51 -5.41 5.47 9.57
CA GLU A 51 -4.09 4.87 9.35
C GLU A 51 -3.46 5.38 8.04
N LYS A 52 -4.25 5.45 6.95
CA LYS A 52 -3.82 6.05 5.67
C LYS A 52 -3.40 7.51 5.84
N LYS A 53 -4.15 8.29 6.62
CA LYS A 53 -3.82 9.71 6.89
C LYS A 53 -2.52 9.85 7.66
N GLU A 54 -2.30 9.02 8.68
CA GLU A 54 -1.06 9.06 9.45
C GLU A 54 0.13 8.64 8.57
N LEU A 55 -0.03 7.61 7.74
CA LEU A 55 1.00 7.20 6.80
C LEU A 55 1.37 8.32 5.82
N ILE A 56 0.39 9.02 5.23
CA ILE A 56 0.66 10.19 4.35
C ILE A 56 1.47 11.23 5.10
N LYS A 57 1.00 11.64 6.27
CA LYS A 57 1.64 12.67 7.09
C LYS A 57 3.08 12.29 7.43
N ARG A 58 3.27 11.10 8.01
CA ARG A 58 4.57 10.61 8.45
C ARG A 58 5.54 10.41 7.29
N THR A 59 5.05 9.96 6.13
CA THR A 59 5.87 9.89 4.91
C THR A 59 6.38 11.28 4.50
N MET A 60 5.51 12.29 4.46
CA MET A 60 5.94 13.65 4.10
C MET A 60 6.95 14.23 5.11
N GLU A 61 6.77 13.95 6.40
CA GLU A 61 7.69 14.38 7.46
C GLU A 61 9.06 13.69 7.36
N GLU A 62 9.10 12.39 7.03
CA GLU A 62 10.34 11.61 7.02
C GLU A 62 11.12 11.64 5.70
N VAL A 63 10.43 11.71 4.56
CA VAL A 63 11.08 11.73 3.23
C VAL A 63 11.44 13.15 2.82
N GLY A 64 10.67 14.15 3.25
CA GLY A 64 10.90 15.56 3.00
C GLY A 64 10.04 16.15 1.87
N GLU A 65 10.14 17.47 1.70
CA GLU A 65 9.26 18.25 0.81
C GLU A 65 9.46 17.97 -0.68
N ASP A 66 10.61 17.43 -1.07
CA ASP A 66 10.90 17.05 -2.46
C ASP A 66 10.26 15.70 -2.85
N PHE A 67 9.67 14.98 -1.88
CA PHE A 67 8.98 13.73 -2.15
C PHE A 67 7.65 14.01 -2.88
N PRO A 68 7.42 13.41 -4.07
CA PRO A 68 6.25 13.72 -4.90
C PRO A 68 4.91 13.27 -4.29
N GLY A 69 4.93 12.47 -3.23
CA GLY A 69 3.74 11.98 -2.54
C GLY A 69 3.64 10.46 -2.55
N ILE A 70 2.78 9.96 -1.67
CA ILE A 70 2.44 8.55 -1.50
C ILE A 70 0.98 8.34 -1.90
N GLU A 71 0.72 7.28 -2.65
CA GLU A 71 -0.60 6.95 -3.18
C GLU A 71 -1.03 5.54 -2.81
N PHE A 72 -2.35 5.34 -2.83
CA PHE A 72 -3.03 4.13 -2.41
C PHE A 72 -4.06 3.71 -3.47
N SER A 73 -4.05 2.44 -3.84
CA SER A 73 -5.09 1.80 -4.66
C SER A 73 -5.41 0.45 -4.03
N GLY A 74 -6.66 -0.02 -4.09
CA GLY A 74 -6.98 -1.30 -3.45
C GLY A 74 -8.46 -1.57 -3.31
N PHE A 75 -8.76 -2.80 -2.91
CA PHE A 75 -10.11 -3.31 -2.75
C PHE A 75 -10.32 -3.73 -1.30
N ASP A 76 -11.35 -3.22 -0.66
CA ASP A 76 -11.81 -3.76 0.62
C ASP A 76 -12.62 -5.03 0.35
N SER A 77 -12.56 -6.01 1.24
CA SER A 77 -13.42 -7.19 1.13
C SER A 77 -14.90 -6.81 1.26
N ASP A 78 -15.76 -7.42 0.45
CA ASP A 78 -17.22 -7.36 0.55
C ASP A 78 -17.74 -8.17 1.76
N ALA A 79 -17.25 -7.87 2.96
CA ALA A 79 -17.81 -8.43 4.19
C ALA A 79 -19.26 -7.94 4.34
N SER A 80 -20.19 -8.87 4.57
CA SER A 80 -21.61 -8.56 4.73
C SER A 80 -21.82 -7.63 5.93
N PHE A 81 -22.89 -6.82 5.92
CA PHE A 81 -23.20 -5.91 7.04
C PHE A 81 -23.28 -6.65 8.39
N LEU A 82 -23.81 -7.88 8.38
CA LEU A 82 -23.90 -8.72 9.57
C LEU A 82 -22.52 -9.18 10.06
N GLU A 83 -21.63 -9.61 9.15
CA GLU A 83 -20.25 -9.96 9.52
C GLU A 83 -19.51 -8.76 10.10
N ARG A 84 -19.60 -7.58 9.47
CA ARG A 84 -18.97 -6.34 9.98
C ARG A 84 -19.43 -6.03 11.41
N VAL A 85 -20.72 -6.10 11.69
CA VAL A 85 -21.27 -5.83 13.04
C VAL A 85 -20.80 -6.87 14.06
N VAL A 86 -20.85 -8.16 13.70
CA VAL A 86 -20.37 -9.24 14.60
C VAL A 86 -18.88 -9.09 14.89
N ASN A 87 -18.09 -8.81 13.86
CA ASN A 87 -16.65 -8.58 13.93
C ASN A 87 -16.30 -7.38 14.82
N THR A 88 -16.97 -6.24 14.65
CA THR A 88 -16.81 -5.07 15.53
C THR A 88 -17.18 -5.39 16.99
N LEU A 89 -18.27 -6.13 17.22
CA LEU A 89 -18.68 -6.53 18.58
C LEU A 89 -17.71 -7.52 19.24
N LEU A 90 -17.07 -8.38 18.45
CA LEU A 90 -16.03 -9.30 18.91
C LEU A 90 -14.64 -8.64 19.02
N GLY A 91 -14.52 -7.34 18.72
CA GLY A 91 -13.24 -6.62 18.68
C GLY A 91 -12.31 -7.09 17.56
N LYS A 92 -12.80 -7.91 16.64
CA LYS A 92 -12.09 -8.40 15.46
C LYS A 92 -12.45 -7.50 14.30
N GLU A 93 -11.91 -6.29 14.23
CA GLU A 93 -12.07 -5.51 13.00
C GLU A 93 -11.23 -6.13 11.89
N GLU A 94 -11.88 -6.93 11.05
CA GLU A 94 -11.25 -7.56 9.90
C GLU A 94 -10.82 -6.49 8.89
N ARG A 95 -9.51 -6.26 8.83
CA ARG A 95 -8.84 -5.48 7.78
C ARG A 95 -8.66 -6.33 6.53
N GLU A 96 -9.76 -6.85 6.02
CA GLU A 96 -9.77 -7.70 4.86
C GLU A 96 -9.81 -6.86 3.57
N GLY A 97 -8.95 -7.24 2.63
CA GLY A 97 -8.75 -6.50 1.40
C GLY A 97 -7.32 -6.56 0.94
N LEU A 98 -7.07 -5.90 -0.19
CA LEU A 98 -5.76 -5.75 -0.79
C LEU A 98 -5.46 -4.27 -0.96
N LEU A 99 -4.31 -3.81 -0.49
CA LEU A 99 -3.88 -2.43 -0.58
C LEU A 99 -2.53 -2.35 -1.30
N VAL A 100 -2.49 -1.57 -2.37
CA VAL A 100 -1.27 -1.21 -3.10
C VAL A 100 -0.85 0.19 -2.69
N VAL A 101 0.41 0.32 -2.32
CA VAL A 101 1.02 1.56 -1.82
C VAL A 101 2.32 1.82 -2.54
N GLY A 102 2.55 3.06 -2.96
CA GLY A 102 3.79 3.44 -3.62
C GLY A 102 3.93 4.94 -3.83
N PRO A 103 5.06 5.41 -4.40
CA PRO A 103 5.24 6.80 -4.78
C PRO A 103 4.25 7.24 -5.88
N SER A 104 3.65 8.41 -5.73
CA SER A 104 2.65 8.95 -6.66
C SER A 104 3.03 8.85 -8.15
N PRO A 105 4.24 9.25 -8.61
CA PRO A 105 4.58 9.20 -10.04
C PRO A 105 4.62 7.79 -10.63
N ILE A 106 4.80 6.77 -9.78
CA ILE A 106 4.76 5.36 -10.18
C ILE A 106 3.31 4.87 -10.15
N MET A 107 2.57 5.22 -9.10
CA MET A 107 1.17 4.85 -8.91
C MET A 107 0.25 5.40 -10.02
N GLU A 108 0.52 6.59 -10.56
CA GLU A 108 -0.21 7.15 -11.72
C GLU A 108 -0.18 6.24 -12.97
N LYS A 109 0.82 5.37 -13.09
CA LYS A 109 0.96 4.42 -14.20
C LYS A 109 0.24 3.10 -13.93
N ILE A 110 -0.21 2.88 -12.71
CA ILE A 110 -0.99 1.71 -12.30
C ILE A 110 -2.46 2.00 -12.61
N ARG A 111 -3.09 1.09 -13.34
CA ARG A 111 -4.50 1.23 -13.69
C ARG A 111 -5.33 0.30 -12.83
N GLU A 112 -6.28 0.88 -12.10
CA GLU A 112 -7.28 0.16 -11.32
C GLU A 112 -8.55 -0.03 -12.16
N GLU A 113 -9.02 -1.27 -12.31
CA GLU A 113 -10.30 -1.57 -12.95
C GLU A 113 -11.10 -2.57 -12.11
N ARG A 114 -12.22 -2.11 -11.53
CA ARG A 114 -13.21 -2.84 -10.71
C ARG A 114 -12.59 -3.61 -9.53
N ASP A 115 -11.97 -4.76 -9.79
CA ASP A 115 -11.34 -5.67 -8.81
C ASP A 115 -9.95 -6.13 -9.27
N SER A 116 -9.31 -5.37 -10.16
CA SER A 116 -8.01 -5.70 -10.75
C SER A 116 -7.04 -4.53 -10.71
N ILE A 117 -5.79 -4.87 -10.42
CA ILE A 117 -4.66 -3.94 -10.45
C ILE A 117 -3.73 -4.40 -11.56
N SER A 118 -3.53 -3.54 -12.55
CA SER A 118 -2.73 -3.86 -13.74
C SER A 118 -1.40 -3.12 -13.71
N LEU A 119 -0.31 -3.87 -13.88
CA LEU A 119 1.05 -3.39 -13.97
C LEU A 119 1.61 -3.69 -15.37
N LEU A 120 2.08 -2.67 -16.07
CA LEU A 120 2.67 -2.84 -17.40
C LEU A 120 4.18 -2.95 -17.28
N ALA A 121 4.70 -4.17 -17.50
CA ALA A 121 6.13 -4.41 -17.66
C ALA A 121 6.51 -4.34 -19.14
N LYS A 122 7.52 -3.56 -19.48
CA LYS A 122 8.07 -3.53 -20.84
C LYS A 122 8.99 -4.75 -21.01
N LEU A 123 8.65 -5.64 -21.93
CA LEU A 123 9.55 -6.70 -22.38
C LEU A 123 10.54 -6.09 -23.37
N GLU A 124 11.83 -6.37 -23.16
CA GLU A 124 12.89 -6.05 -24.13
C GLU A 124 12.92 -7.06 -25.27
#